data_AF-A0AAJ7BVW6-F1
#
_entry.id   AF-A0AAJ7BVW6-F1
#
_cell.length_a   1.000
_cell.length_b   1.000
_cell.length_c   1.000
_cell.angle_alpha   90.00
_cell.angle_beta   90.00
_cell.angle_gamma   90.00
#
_symmetry.space_group_name_H-M   'P 1'
#
loop_
_entity.id
_entity.type
_entity.pdbx_description
1 polymer ?
#
loop_
_entity_poly.entity_id
_entity_poly.type
_entity_poly.pdbx_seq_one_letter_code
_entity_poly.pdbx_strand_id
1 'polypeptide(L)'
;MLDLQHDVSVSSINIFYNDCPSMLESMKKISVTRLLQVLAKNKAEEYCHELIECLLANYQPNSEREDLKSPVSADIEMSENSSVEIYRALTKHMTPPITNAPAPEVKLSNIENMQVLVNTQNQQVIGLLNIAKDVSPRLLGAEALKLIKVSGETRVRKSAVRKVTDYYQEVAWGAVSSILDHVVLWWSPEALAARHSHGSQHLKDWLHQFTQGRDVPPTVRPALQNLCDALGCHVTVTAWDQLFRLAYTSAFECQSRPSSTEGTDTGQNFCEVFQLLVTLSNECEVGGEWVVGAPLAELPLSEQILVLHRLDHSIHTMRLWAMQEAKLIAHTWDLDVFFLLVKGDLKNCNEELSYLKLADHTNALTTEIVNVQVYVCAKMRAKIVSEVQANIQLLKESPAKCIDTLAIICRVVSLANLHMCFPRRNYWRTSRNDVPVAASLYVETYFERVLLPVLEVIEDPEVSNMILKIMCEAWLDYIYLHRIKFSEWGALQLLTDFAYVSTWVTDCAIISQNVRSHLLKNEVLRRCEGVGRLLLRHPGEAIAMHKRPARMTDENGSPESLGLERMPAEMYVPNQEQWLELRAPKRYNFCCTE
;
A
#
# COMPACT_ATOMS: atom_id res chain seq x y z
N MET A 1 30.99 34.34 44.89
CA MET A 1 30.56 35.64 45.43
C MET A 1 31.62 36.61 44.95
N LEU A 2 31.34 37.32 43.86
CA LEU A 2 32.09 38.49 43.46
C LEU A 2 31.16 39.65 43.79
N ASP A 3 31.24 40.13 45.02
CA ASP A 3 30.68 41.43 45.38
C ASP A 3 31.61 42.48 44.82
N LEU A 4 31.25 43.05 43.69
CA LEU A 4 31.79 44.34 43.25
C LEU A 4 30.95 45.40 43.96
N GLN A 5 31.39 45.84 45.13
CA GLN A 5 30.90 47.08 45.72
C GLN A 5 31.35 48.24 44.81
N HIS A 6 30.44 48.79 44.03
CA HIS A 6 30.61 50.10 43.41
C HIS A 6 30.05 51.16 44.36
N ASP A 7 30.96 51.87 45.01
CA ASP A 7 30.64 53.11 45.70
C ASP A 7 30.75 54.25 44.67
N VAL A 8 29.61 54.78 44.22
CA VAL A 8 29.56 55.94 43.32
C VAL A 8 28.64 56.99 43.94
N SER A 9 29.21 57.74 44.88
CA SER A 9 28.64 58.99 45.38
C SER A 9 29.21 60.17 44.60
N VAL A 10 28.75 60.37 43.37
CA VAL A 10 28.92 61.66 42.66
C VAL A 10 27.62 62.04 41.96
N SER A 11 26.96 63.06 42.50
CA SER A 11 25.73 63.65 41.97
C SER A 11 26.05 64.54 40.75
N SER A 12 25.91 64.03 39.52
CA SER A 12 25.69 64.86 38.30
C SER A 12 25.70 64.05 36.98
N ILE A 13 25.13 62.86 36.93
CA ILE A 13 24.85 62.18 35.66
C ILE A 13 23.43 61.61 35.73
N ASN A 14 22.55 62.05 34.82
CA ASN A 14 21.26 61.40 34.61
C ASN A 14 21.54 59.99 34.06
N ILE A 15 21.61 59.02 34.97
CA ILE A 15 21.64 57.60 34.63
C ILE A 15 20.21 57.25 34.22
N PHE A 16 19.99 57.04 32.93
CA PHE A 16 18.78 56.36 32.47
C PHE A 16 18.82 54.94 33.01
N TYR A 17 17.95 54.63 33.97
CA TYR A 17 17.73 53.27 34.43
C TYR A 17 17.08 52.50 33.28
N ASN A 18 17.84 51.57 32.69
CA ASN A 18 17.28 50.58 31.80
C ASN A 18 16.61 49.52 32.68
N ASP A 19 15.35 49.76 33.06
CA ASP A 19 14.54 48.85 33.88
C ASP A 19 14.08 47.63 33.07
N CYS A 20 14.99 46.99 32.35
CA CYS A 20 14.73 45.71 31.72
C CYS A 20 14.55 44.67 32.83
N PRO A 21 13.34 44.11 33.06
CA PRO A 21 13.07 43.25 34.22
C PRO A 21 13.98 42.02 34.27
N SER A 22 14.42 41.53 33.10
CA SER A 22 15.36 40.42 32.95
C SER A 22 16.79 40.72 33.42
N MET A 23 17.18 41.99 33.59
CA MET A 23 18.47 42.37 34.18
C MET A 23 18.42 42.56 35.70
N LEU A 24 17.22 42.66 36.28
CA LEU A 24 16.97 42.76 37.72
C LEU A 24 16.79 41.38 38.38
N GLU A 25 16.55 40.32 37.59
CA GLU A 25 16.61 38.95 38.07
C GLU A 25 18.04 38.57 38.46
N SER A 26 18.22 37.94 39.63
CA SER A 26 19.53 37.40 40.02
C SER A 26 20.02 36.46 38.92
N MET A 27 21.20 36.73 38.36
CA MET A 27 21.78 35.87 37.31
C MET A 27 21.74 34.40 37.77
N LYS A 28 21.01 33.57 37.03
CA LYS A 28 20.88 32.14 37.34
C LYS A 28 22.28 31.55 37.43
N LYS A 29 22.58 30.85 38.54
CA LYS A 29 23.87 30.18 38.74
C LYS A 29 24.12 29.21 37.58
N ILE A 30 25.12 29.50 36.76
CA ILE A 30 25.55 28.61 35.68
C ILE A 30 26.26 27.42 36.31
N SER A 31 25.73 26.21 36.10
CA SER A 31 26.38 24.96 36.48
C SER A 31 27.37 24.50 35.40
N VAL A 32 28.31 23.63 35.79
CA VAL A 32 29.24 22.98 34.84
C VAL A 32 28.47 22.17 33.79
N THR A 33 27.40 21.48 34.18
CA THR A 33 26.51 20.77 33.25
C THR A 33 25.90 21.71 32.21
N ARG A 34 25.48 22.92 32.61
CA ARG A 34 24.94 23.90 31.66
C ARG A 34 26.00 24.43 30.70
N LEU A 35 27.23 24.66 31.17
CA LEU A 35 28.35 25.04 30.30
C LEU A 35 28.65 23.94 29.28
N LEU A 36 28.65 22.69 29.70
CA LEU A 36 28.88 21.54 28.82
C LEU A 36 27.77 21.39 27.78
N GLN A 37 26.50 21.62 28.14
CA GLN A 37 25.40 21.66 27.17
C GLN A 37 25.57 22.76 26.12
N VAL A 38 25.96 23.97 26.54
CA VAL A 38 26.21 25.08 25.62
C VAL A 38 27.40 24.78 24.72
N LEU A 39 28.49 24.25 25.28
CA LEU A 39 29.67 23.84 24.52
C LEU A 39 29.33 22.76 23.50
N ALA A 40 28.60 21.71 23.91
CA ALA A 40 28.15 20.63 23.05
C ALA A 40 27.32 21.14 21.86
N LYS A 41 26.36 22.04 22.10
CA LYS A 41 25.56 22.65 21.04
C LYS A 41 26.39 23.51 20.09
N ASN A 42 27.30 24.34 20.61
CA ASN A 42 28.15 25.20 19.80
C ASN A 42 29.17 24.41 18.96
N LYS A 43 29.56 23.22 19.41
CA LYS A 43 30.50 22.34 18.71
C LYS A 43 29.84 21.27 17.84
N ALA A 44 28.52 21.15 17.88
CA ALA A 44 27.81 20.06 17.20
C ALA A 44 28.08 20.04 15.68
N GLU A 45 28.07 21.21 15.03
CA GLU A 45 28.35 21.33 13.60
C GLU A 45 29.79 20.91 13.25
N GLU A 46 30.78 21.42 14.01
CA GLU A 46 32.19 21.03 13.86
C GLU A 46 32.37 19.51 13.99
N TYR A 47 31.75 18.91 15.02
CA TYR A 47 31.79 17.46 15.22
C TYR A 47 31.05 16.67 14.13
N CYS A 48 30.00 17.23 13.51
CA CYS A 48 29.36 16.62 12.35
C CYS A 48 30.33 16.56 11.17
N HIS A 49 31.05 17.65 10.89
CA HIS A 49 32.04 17.67 9.81
C HIS A 49 33.20 16.70 10.06
N GLU A 50 33.73 16.66 11.27
CA GLU A 50 34.78 15.69 11.65
C GLU A 50 34.29 14.22 11.53
N LEU A 51 33.02 13.96 11.88
CA LEU A 51 32.42 12.64 11.69
C LEU A 51 32.28 12.31 10.19
N ILE A 52 31.83 13.25 9.37
CA ILE A 52 31.68 13.08 7.92
C ILE A 52 33.03 12.81 7.26
N GLU A 53 34.10 13.53 7.64
CA GLU A 53 35.47 13.25 7.19
C GLU A 53 35.91 11.83 7.56
N CYS A 54 35.60 11.40 8.79
CA CYS A 54 35.92 10.05 9.23
C CYS A 54 35.16 9.00 8.41
N LEU A 55 33.87 9.23 8.10
CA LEU A 55 33.08 8.35 7.23
C LEU A 55 33.67 8.29 5.82
N LEU A 56 34.09 9.44 5.26
CA LEU A 56 34.74 9.53 3.96
C LEU A 56 36.05 8.77 3.88
N ALA A 57 36.92 8.93 4.87
CA ALA A 57 38.20 8.22 4.92
C ALA A 57 38.00 6.70 4.92
N ASN A 58 36.85 6.23 5.41
CA ASN A 58 36.49 4.82 5.46
C ASN A 58 35.64 4.35 4.27
N TYR A 59 35.16 5.26 3.43
CA TYR A 59 34.38 4.95 2.25
C TYR A 59 35.31 4.57 1.09
N GLN A 60 35.27 3.30 0.67
CA GLN A 60 35.94 2.84 -0.53
C GLN A 60 34.91 2.81 -1.68
N PRO A 61 35.04 3.64 -2.72
CA PRO A 61 34.21 3.50 -3.91
C PRO A 61 34.54 2.14 -4.57
N ASN A 62 33.52 1.45 -5.09
CA ASN A 62 33.60 0.09 -5.64
C ASN A 62 34.48 -0.07 -6.91
N SER A 63 35.39 0.86 -7.22
CA SER A 63 36.20 0.87 -8.45
C SER A 63 37.33 -0.18 -8.48
N GLU A 64 37.58 -0.93 -7.40
CA GLU A 64 38.68 -1.93 -7.35
C GLU A 64 38.23 -3.39 -7.59
N ARG A 65 36.96 -3.64 -7.96
CA ARG A 65 36.44 -5.00 -8.22
C ARG A 65 36.14 -5.35 -9.68
N GLU A 66 36.63 -4.57 -10.64
CA GLU A 66 36.54 -4.91 -12.06
C GLU A 66 37.82 -5.58 -12.56
N ASP A 67 38.01 -6.85 -12.22
CA ASP A 67 39.00 -7.69 -12.89
C ASP A 67 38.46 -9.11 -13.12
N LEU A 68 37.18 -9.24 -13.50
CA LEU A 68 36.59 -10.48 -14.01
C LEU A 68 35.43 -10.16 -14.99
N LYS A 69 35.74 -10.30 -16.28
CA LYS A 69 34.89 -9.97 -17.44
C LYS A 69 33.60 -10.82 -17.51
N SER A 70 32.45 -10.18 -17.75
CA SER A 70 31.45 -10.64 -18.73
C SER A 70 30.53 -9.47 -19.15
N PRO A 71 29.96 -9.47 -20.37
CA PRO A 71 29.29 -8.30 -20.93
C PRO A 71 27.76 -8.46 -20.92
N VAL A 72 27.05 -7.67 -20.11
CA VAL A 72 25.66 -7.27 -20.40
C VAL A 72 25.44 -5.83 -19.87
N SER A 73 24.76 -5.07 -20.71
CA SER A 73 24.59 -3.62 -20.76
C SER A 73 23.68 -2.98 -19.70
N ALA A 74 23.89 -1.67 -19.50
CA ALA A 74 23.06 -0.63 -18.87
C ALA A 74 23.26 -0.33 -17.37
N ASP A 75 23.63 -1.29 -16.53
CA ASP A 75 23.78 -1.02 -15.07
C ASP A 75 25.13 -0.41 -14.67
N ILE A 76 26.15 -0.48 -15.53
CA ILE A 76 27.53 -0.09 -15.20
C ILE A 76 27.71 1.44 -15.15
N GLU A 77 27.02 2.21 -16.00
CA GLU A 77 27.12 3.69 -15.99
C GLU A 77 26.43 4.34 -14.77
N MET A 78 25.48 3.65 -14.11
CA MET A 78 24.70 4.22 -13.00
C MET A 78 25.34 3.98 -11.61
N SER A 79 26.10 2.90 -11.46
CA SER A 79 26.85 2.59 -10.24
C SER A 79 27.99 3.60 -10.00
N GLU A 80 28.70 3.97 -11.06
CA GLU A 80 29.76 4.99 -11.00
C GLU A 80 29.20 6.34 -10.54
N ASN A 81 28.04 6.77 -11.08
CA ASN A 81 27.38 7.99 -10.65
C ASN A 81 27.06 7.97 -9.14
N SER A 82 26.39 6.93 -8.63
CA SER A 82 25.98 6.85 -7.22
C SER A 82 27.17 6.97 -6.24
N SER A 83 28.30 6.35 -6.58
CA SER A 83 29.53 6.43 -5.75
C SER A 83 30.16 7.84 -5.77
N VAL A 84 30.12 8.52 -6.92
CA VAL A 84 30.56 9.91 -7.08
C VAL A 84 29.63 10.87 -6.34
N GLU A 85 28.33 10.59 -6.30
CA GLU A 85 27.35 11.39 -5.57
C GLU A 85 27.57 11.35 -4.06
N ILE A 86 27.85 10.17 -3.51
CA ILE A 86 28.19 10.01 -2.09
C ILE A 86 29.48 10.74 -1.75
N TYR A 87 30.52 10.56 -2.56
CA TYR A 87 31.78 11.26 -2.38
C TYR A 87 31.58 12.78 -2.41
N ARG A 88 30.78 13.31 -3.36
CA ARG A 88 30.44 14.74 -3.43
C ARG A 88 29.63 15.24 -2.24
N ALA A 89 28.60 14.49 -1.84
CA ALA A 89 27.74 14.85 -0.70
C ALA A 89 28.56 14.95 0.58
N LEU A 90 29.47 14.01 0.81
CA LEU A 90 30.28 14.01 2.02
C LEU A 90 31.45 15.03 1.97
N THR A 91 32.05 15.32 0.80
CA THR A 91 33.25 16.18 0.72
C THR A 91 32.97 17.68 0.57
N LYS A 92 31.84 18.10 -0.01
CA LYS A 92 31.67 19.51 -0.43
C LYS A 92 31.23 20.48 0.66
N HIS A 93 30.69 20.01 1.79
CA HIS A 93 30.41 20.90 2.93
C HIS A 93 31.68 21.43 3.63
N MET A 94 32.84 20.92 3.23
CA MET A 94 34.14 21.28 3.77
C MET A 94 34.76 22.52 3.11
N THR A 95 34.09 23.13 2.12
CA THR A 95 34.57 24.34 1.45
C THR A 95 33.65 25.51 1.75
N PRO A 96 34.15 26.62 2.35
CA PRO A 96 33.33 27.80 2.61
C PRO A 96 32.87 28.45 1.29
N PRO A 97 31.77 29.24 1.31
CA PRO A 97 31.26 29.88 0.10
C PRO A 97 32.27 30.90 -0.41
N ILE A 98 32.80 30.63 -1.60
CA ILE A 98 33.49 31.52 -2.55
C ILE A 98 34.06 32.81 -1.94
N THR A 99 35.35 32.81 -1.63
CA THR A 99 36.21 33.96 -1.89
C THR A 99 37.49 33.47 -2.55
N ASN A 100 37.83 34.07 -3.70
CA ASN A 100 39.00 33.76 -4.50
C ASN A 100 40.29 33.94 -3.66
N ALA A 101 40.77 32.86 -3.07
CA ALA A 101 42.10 32.76 -2.50
C ALA A 101 42.68 31.39 -2.87
N PRO A 102 43.97 31.29 -3.22
CA PRO A 102 44.59 30.01 -3.53
C PRO A 102 44.48 29.10 -2.31
N ALA A 103 43.98 27.88 -2.54
CA ALA A 103 43.74 26.88 -1.52
C ALA A 103 44.99 26.71 -0.62
N PRO A 104 44.86 26.83 0.71
CA PRO A 104 45.89 26.29 1.59
C PRO A 104 45.86 24.78 1.45
N GLU A 105 47.02 24.16 1.24
CA GLU A 105 47.18 22.71 1.31
C GLU A 105 46.60 22.21 2.65
N VAL A 106 45.42 21.61 2.58
CA VAL A 106 44.77 20.99 3.74
C VAL A 106 45.58 19.75 4.05
N LYS A 107 46.35 19.80 5.15
CA LYS A 107 46.93 18.61 5.76
C LYS A 107 45.76 17.69 6.16
N LEU A 108 45.52 16.64 5.39
CA LEU A 108 44.67 15.53 5.80
C LEU A 108 45.20 14.99 7.14
N SER A 109 44.55 15.34 8.24
CA SER A 109 44.79 14.71 9.51
C SER A 109 44.22 13.29 9.45
N ASN A 110 45.07 12.29 9.67
CA ASN A 110 44.73 10.88 9.74
C ASN A 110 43.68 10.58 10.85
N ILE A 111 42.39 10.78 10.56
CA ILE A 111 41.28 10.37 11.44
C ILE A 111 40.48 9.26 10.75
N GLU A 112 41.15 8.14 10.46
CA GLU A 112 40.46 6.91 10.04
C GLU A 112 39.67 6.26 11.20
N ASN A 113 39.95 6.68 12.45
CA ASN A 113 39.44 6.04 13.65
C ASN A 113 38.50 6.96 14.44
N MET A 114 37.20 6.63 14.47
CA MET A 114 36.17 7.32 15.27
C MET A 114 36.48 7.39 16.77
N GLN A 115 37.26 6.44 17.30
CA GLN A 115 37.72 6.48 18.69
C GLN A 115 38.70 7.64 18.94
N VAL A 116 39.53 7.99 17.94
CA VAL A 116 40.45 9.13 18.02
C VAL A 116 39.66 10.43 18.07
N LEU A 117 38.61 10.55 17.27
CA LEU A 117 37.68 11.69 17.29
C LEU A 117 37.09 11.89 18.69
N VAL A 118 36.49 10.83 19.27
CA VAL A 118 35.92 10.86 20.62
C VAL A 118 36.99 11.22 21.67
N ASN A 119 38.21 10.68 21.54
CA ASN A 119 39.30 10.96 22.49
C ASN A 119 39.76 12.43 22.44
N THR A 120 39.85 13.02 21.25
CA THR A 120 40.21 14.44 21.08
C THR A 120 39.17 15.36 21.74
N GLN A 121 37.88 15.08 21.54
CA GLN A 121 36.78 15.80 22.19
C GLN A 121 36.86 15.69 23.72
N ASN A 122 37.14 14.49 24.25
CA ASN A 122 37.32 14.28 25.69
C ASN A 122 38.47 15.09 26.26
N GLN A 123 39.59 15.23 25.53
CA GLN A 123 40.73 16.05 25.98
C GLN A 123 40.36 17.52 26.12
N GLN A 124 39.53 18.06 25.23
CA GLN A 124 39.06 19.45 25.32
C GLN A 124 38.23 19.67 26.60
N VAL A 125 37.35 18.73 26.95
CA VAL A 125 36.56 18.78 28.19
C VAL A 125 37.45 18.68 29.43
N ILE A 126 38.47 17.83 29.41
CA ILE A 126 39.44 17.72 30.51
C ILE A 126 40.21 19.04 30.68
N GLY A 127 40.58 19.70 29.57
CA GLY A 127 41.16 21.04 29.59
C GLY A 127 40.24 22.07 30.27
N LEU A 128 38.96 22.09 29.89
CA LEU A 128 37.96 22.96 30.48
C LEU A 128 37.74 22.69 31.98
N LEU A 129 37.77 21.42 32.40
CA LEU A 129 37.71 21.03 33.82
C LEU A 129 38.90 21.55 34.63
N ASN A 130 40.11 21.50 34.05
CA ASN A 130 41.31 22.03 34.70
C ASN A 130 41.24 23.56 34.83
N ILE A 131 40.76 24.26 33.80
CA ILE A 131 40.54 25.72 33.87
C ILE A 131 39.47 26.04 34.93
N ALA A 132 38.34 25.31 34.95
CA ALA A 132 37.29 25.51 35.94
C ALA A 132 37.80 25.28 37.37
N LYS A 133 38.69 24.30 37.56
CA LYS A 133 39.36 24.02 38.83
C LYS A 133 40.25 25.18 39.28
N ASP A 134 40.95 25.85 38.36
CA ASP A 134 41.85 26.96 38.68
C ASP A 134 41.10 28.29 38.87
N VAL A 135 40.08 28.57 38.05
CA VAL A 135 39.34 29.85 38.05
C VAL A 135 38.19 29.87 39.06
N SER A 136 37.42 28.78 39.15
CA SER A 136 36.24 28.72 40.02
C SER A 136 35.97 27.30 40.53
N PRO A 137 36.82 26.77 41.43
CA PRO A 137 36.70 25.39 41.92
C PRO A 137 35.36 25.07 42.61
N ARG A 138 34.63 26.09 43.05
CA ARG A 138 33.27 25.95 43.62
C ARG A 138 32.25 25.42 42.60
N LEU A 139 32.47 25.60 41.29
CA LEU A 139 31.60 25.11 40.22
C LEU A 139 31.60 23.57 40.11
N LEU A 140 32.71 22.93 40.47
CA LEU A 140 32.87 21.47 40.40
C LEU A 140 32.28 20.76 41.63
N GLY A 141 32.06 21.48 42.73
CA GLY A 141 31.63 20.93 44.02
C GLY A 141 32.79 20.32 44.83
N ALA A 142 32.65 20.28 46.15
CA ALA A 142 33.69 19.81 47.07
C ALA A 142 34.08 18.33 46.84
N GLU A 143 33.13 17.50 46.40
CA GLU A 143 33.34 16.07 46.14
C GLU A 143 34.09 15.77 44.85
N ALA A 144 34.21 16.73 43.95
CA ALA A 144 34.94 16.55 42.68
C ALA A 144 36.44 16.83 42.82
N LEU A 145 36.87 17.46 43.92
CA LEU A 145 38.25 17.89 44.12
C LEU A 145 38.97 17.00 45.14
N LYS A 146 40.27 16.80 44.92
CA LYS A 146 41.19 16.12 45.83
C LYS A 146 42.37 17.04 46.12
N LEU A 147 42.58 17.33 47.40
CA LEU A 147 43.74 18.10 47.85
C LEU A 147 44.95 17.17 47.97
N ILE A 148 46.05 17.49 47.30
CA ILE A 148 47.30 16.75 47.42
C ILE A 148 48.07 17.32 48.60
N LYS A 149 48.11 16.57 49.71
CA LYS A 149 48.72 16.99 50.97
C LYS A 149 50.22 17.34 50.89
N VAL A 150 50.91 16.89 49.83
CA VAL A 150 52.37 17.04 49.67
C VAL A 150 52.76 18.28 48.85
N SER A 151 51.91 18.76 47.93
CA SER A 151 52.20 19.91 47.07
C SER A 151 51.26 21.11 47.26
N GLY A 152 50.20 20.96 48.08
CA GLY A 152 49.16 21.99 48.20
C GLY A 152 48.25 22.11 46.96
N GLU A 153 48.51 21.34 45.90
CA GLU A 153 47.73 21.38 44.66
C GLU A 153 46.38 20.68 44.81
N THR A 154 45.34 21.33 44.27
CA THR A 154 44.04 20.70 44.03
C THR A 154 44.07 19.98 42.67
N ARG A 155 43.58 18.74 42.63
CA ARG A 155 43.34 17.97 41.40
C ARG A 155 41.89 17.52 41.34
N VAL A 156 41.34 17.43 40.13
CA VAL A 156 40.02 16.84 39.91
C VAL A 156 40.11 15.32 40.11
N ARG A 157 39.16 14.73 40.84
CA ARG A 157 39.09 13.28 41.06
C ARG A 157 38.82 12.57 39.73
N LYS A 158 39.47 11.42 39.51
CA LYS A 158 39.25 10.58 38.30
C LYS A 158 37.77 10.20 38.10
N SER A 159 37.04 9.96 39.19
CA SER A 159 35.60 9.66 39.14
C SER A 159 34.75 10.84 38.66
N ALA A 160 35.13 12.07 39.01
CA ALA A 160 34.45 13.28 38.54
C ALA A 160 34.78 13.56 37.07
N VAL A 161 36.04 13.38 36.65
CA VAL A 161 36.44 13.47 35.24
C VAL A 161 35.63 12.50 34.39
N ARG A 162 35.53 11.23 34.81
CA ARG A 162 34.73 10.22 34.09
C ARG A 162 33.26 10.65 33.95
N LYS A 163 32.58 10.96 35.06
CA LYS A 163 31.18 11.40 35.03
C LYS A 163 30.91 12.61 34.14
N VAL A 164 31.80 13.60 34.16
CA VAL A 164 31.67 14.79 33.32
C VAL A 164 31.90 14.46 31.84
N THR A 165 32.88 13.60 31.56
CA THR A 165 33.19 13.17 30.20
C THR A 165 32.04 12.36 29.62
N ASP A 166 31.51 11.39 30.36
CA ASP A 166 30.36 10.56 29.95
C ASP A 166 29.14 11.45 29.68
N TYR A 167 28.85 12.40 30.58
CA TYR A 167 27.74 13.35 30.40
C TYR A 167 27.94 14.25 29.17
N TYR A 168 29.16 14.75 28.95
CA TYR A 168 29.44 15.57 27.77
C TYR A 168 29.28 14.78 26.48
N GLN A 169 29.76 13.54 26.44
CA GLN A 169 29.61 12.65 25.28
C GLN A 169 28.13 12.44 24.94
N GLU A 170 27.31 12.12 25.94
CA GLU A 170 25.87 11.92 25.74
C GLU A 170 25.21 13.16 25.13
N VAL A 171 25.50 14.35 25.66
CA VAL A 171 24.91 15.61 25.18
C VAL A 171 25.48 16.04 23.82
N ALA A 172 26.78 15.88 23.60
CA ALA A 172 27.45 16.26 22.35
C ALA A 172 27.01 15.37 21.20
N TRP A 173 27.03 14.05 21.36
CA TRP A 173 26.59 13.12 20.32
C TRP A 173 25.08 13.15 20.13
N GLY A 174 24.29 13.46 21.17
CA GLY A 174 22.87 13.79 21.02
C GLY A 174 22.63 15.05 20.17
N ALA A 175 23.45 16.09 20.35
CA ALA A 175 23.37 17.31 19.53
C ALA A 175 23.81 17.07 18.08
N VAL A 176 24.91 16.33 17.87
CA VAL A 176 25.35 15.88 16.53
C VAL A 176 24.24 15.09 15.85
N SER A 177 23.69 14.08 16.53
CA SER A 177 22.61 13.26 15.99
C SER A 177 21.37 14.05 15.58
N SER A 178 21.11 15.22 16.20
CA SER A 178 19.94 16.04 15.91
C SER A 178 20.06 16.92 14.66
N ILE A 179 21.28 17.06 14.12
CA ILE A 179 21.55 17.88 12.93
C ILE A 179 22.25 17.12 11.80
N LEU A 180 22.80 15.93 12.08
CA LEU A 180 23.65 15.19 11.14
C LEU A 180 22.92 14.82 9.85
N ASP A 181 21.67 14.36 9.96
CA ASP A 181 20.79 14.10 8.81
C ASP A 181 20.57 15.38 8.01
N HIS A 182 20.35 16.51 8.69
CA HIS A 182 20.16 17.79 8.04
C HIS A 182 21.40 18.25 7.27
N VAL A 183 22.58 18.06 7.86
CA VAL A 183 23.86 18.38 7.21
C VAL A 183 24.01 17.55 5.94
N VAL A 184 23.89 16.22 6.05
CA VAL A 184 24.12 15.28 4.94
C VAL A 184 23.10 15.45 3.81
N LEU A 185 21.82 15.63 4.17
CA LEU A 185 20.74 15.68 3.18
C LEU A 185 20.62 17.06 2.52
N TRP A 186 20.81 18.17 3.25
CA TRP A 186 20.32 19.49 2.82
C TRP A 186 21.35 20.61 2.78
N TRP A 187 22.43 20.56 3.56
CA TRP A 187 23.33 21.72 3.69
C TRP A 187 24.30 21.90 2.51
N SER A 188 24.16 21.09 1.46
CA SER A 188 24.98 21.14 0.25
C SER A 188 24.23 21.96 -0.80
N PRO A 189 24.93 22.83 -1.56
CA PRO A 189 24.35 23.47 -2.74
C PRO A 189 23.78 22.47 -3.75
N GLU A 190 24.32 21.25 -3.77
CA GLU A 190 23.81 20.11 -4.54
C GLU A 190 23.29 19.03 -3.57
N ALA A 191 22.40 19.42 -2.65
CA ALA A 191 21.78 18.59 -1.60
C ALA A 191 21.46 17.17 -2.06
N LEU A 192 21.90 16.16 -1.30
CA LEU A 192 21.61 14.75 -1.58
C LEU A 192 20.09 14.51 -1.67
N ALA A 193 19.32 15.24 -0.85
CA ALA A 193 17.86 15.16 -0.86
C ALA A 193 17.17 15.76 -2.09
N ALA A 194 17.87 16.59 -2.87
CA ALA A 194 17.34 17.17 -4.10
C ALA A 194 17.59 16.27 -5.34
N ARG A 195 18.29 15.15 -5.15
CA ARG A 195 18.64 14.18 -6.20
C ARG A 195 17.69 12.98 -6.16
N HIS A 196 17.91 12.02 -7.05
CA HIS A 196 17.19 10.76 -7.03
C HIS A 196 17.42 9.99 -5.72
N SER A 197 16.47 9.15 -5.31
CA SER A 197 16.52 8.40 -4.05
C SER A 197 17.71 7.43 -3.95
N HIS A 198 18.30 7.00 -5.08
CA HIS A 198 19.38 6.00 -5.11
C HIS A 198 20.64 6.40 -4.34
N GLY A 199 21.04 7.68 -4.37
CA GLY A 199 22.23 8.15 -3.64
C GLY A 199 22.05 8.03 -2.12
N SER A 200 20.86 8.40 -1.63
CA SER A 200 20.48 8.25 -0.23
C SER A 200 20.36 6.78 0.17
N GLN A 201 19.81 5.93 -0.71
CA GLN A 201 19.70 4.49 -0.48
C GLN A 201 21.10 3.83 -0.39
N HIS A 202 21.99 4.13 -1.34
CA HIS A 202 23.34 3.58 -1.30
C HIS A 202 24.12 4.05 -0.06
N LEU A 203 23.92 5.30 0.37
CA LEU A 203 24.53 5.78 1.61
C LEU A 203 23.95 5.06 2.84
N LYS A 204 22.63 4.82 2.88
CA LYS A 204 21.96 4.02 3.93
C LYS A 204 22.56 2.62 3.98
N ASP A 205 22.62 1.91 2.86
CA ASP A 205 23.11 0.53 2.79
C ASP A 205 24.58 0.42 3.21
N TRP A 206 25.41 1.35 2.74
CA TRP A 206 26.82 1.41 3.15
C TRP A 206 26.96 1.70 4.65
N LEU A 207 26.22 2.67 5.20
CA LEU A 207 26.24 2.99 6.63
C LEU A 207 25.79 1.81 7.49
N HIS A 208 24.76 1.09 7.04
CA HIS A 208 24.26 -0.09 7.72
C HIS A 208 25.34 -1.19 7.78
N GLN A 209 26.00 -1.49 6.67
CA GLN A 209 27.11 -2.44 6.62
C GLN A 209 28.32 -1.97 7.46
N PHE A 210 28.64 -0.67 7.39
CA PHE A 210 29.74 -0.08 8.13
C PHE A 210 29.55 -0.20 9.65
N THR A 211 28.34 0.07 10.14
CA THR A 211 28.02 0.02 11.58
C THR A 211 27.93 -1.40 12.13
N GLN A 212 27.64 -2.40 11.29
CA GLN A 212 27.67 -3.82 11.64
C GLN A 212 29.08 -4.43 11.59
N GLY A 213 29.88 -4.07 10.59
CA GLY A 213 31.17 -4.71 10.33
C GLY A 213 32.38 -4.13 11.09
N ARG A 214 32.26 -2.94 11.69
CA ARG A 214 33.38 -2.26 12.37
C ARG A 214 33.11 -1.92 13.83
N ASP A 215 34.21 -1.74 14.57
CA ASP A 215 34.19 -1.36 15.99
C ASP A 215 33.88 0.15 16.14
N VAL A 216 32.61 0.50 15.93
CA VAL A 216 32.09 1.87 16.12
C VAL A 216 31.92 2.14 17.61
N PRO A 217 32.48 3.25 18.16
CA PRO A 217 32.33 3.57 19.57
C PRO A 217 30.86 3.64 20.00
N PRO A 218 30.50 3.10 21.19
CA PRO A 218 29.11 3.02 21.63
C PRO A 218 28.43 4.39 21.79
N THR A 219 29.21 5.47 21.94
CA THR A 219 28.69 6.84 22.03
C THR A 219 28.33 7.43 20.66
N VAL A 220 28.96 6.97 19.58
CA VAL A 220 28.76 7.47 18.20
C VAL A 220 27.70 6.64 17.48
N ARG A 221 27.63 5.34 17.78
CA ARG A 221 26.70 4.39 17.15
C ARG A 221 25.24 4.89 17.08
N PRO A 222 24.63 5.49 18.12
CA PRO A 222 23.28 6.01 18.02
C PRO A 222 23.11 7.13 16.99
N ALA A 223 24.11 8.01 16.83
CA ALA A 223 24.05 9.09 15.84
C ALA A 223 24.10 8.54 14.41
N LEU A 224 24.91 7.51 14.16
CA LEU A 224 24.97 6.85 12.85
C LEU A 224 23.71 6.03 12.55
N GLN A 225 23.14 5.36 13.55
CA GLN A 225 21.86 4.66 13.39
C GLN A 225 20.74 5.64 13.05
N ASN A 226 20.65 6.76 13.78
CA ASN A 226 19.65 7.80 13.49
C ASN A 226 19.83 8.40 12.09
N LEU A 227 21.08 8.57 11.62
CA LEU A 227 21.34 8.99 10.23
C LEU A 227 20.85 7.94 9.23
N CYS A 228 21.13 6.65 9.47
CA CYS A 228 20.65 5.55 8.64
C CYS A 228 19.12 5.54 8.53
N ASP A 229 18.43 5.65 9.66
CA ASP A 229 16.97 5.71 9.74
C ASP A 229 16.43 6.95 9.00
N ALA A 230 17.08 8.12 9.16
CA ALA A 230 16.67 9.36 8.47
C ALA A 230 16.85 9.28 6.94
N LEU A 231 17.93 8.64 6.48
CA LEU A 231 18.14 8.35 5.06
C LEU A 231 17.06 7.40 4.53
N GLY A 232 16.73 6.35 5.28
CA GLY A 232 15.64 5.43 4.94
C GLY A 232 14.27 6.11 4.89
N CYS A 233 13.98 7.01 5.83
CA CYS A 233 12.79 7.86 5.81
C CYS A 233 12.74 8.70 4.52
N HIS A 234 13.87 9.34 4.15
CA HIS A 234 13.96 10.16 2.95
C HIS A 234 13.78 9.34 1.65
N VAL A 235 14.43 8.18 1.55
CA VAL A 235 14.26 7.26 0.40
C VAL A 235 12.81 6.83 0.28
N THR A 236 12.20 6.40 1.38
CA THR A 236 10.79 6.00 1.43
C THR A 236 9.89 7.11 0.92
N VAL A 237 10.05 8.33 1.43
CA VAL A 237 9.22 9.49 1.05
C VAL A 237 9.37 9.80 -0.43
N THR A 238 10.59 9.91 -0.92
CA THR A 238 10.87 10.35 -2.30
C THR A 238 10.49 9.30 -3.34
N ALA A 239 10.84 8.03 -3.11
CA ALA A 239 10.50 6.93 -4.01
C ALA A 239 8.98 6.71 -4.06
N TRP A 240 8.30 6.75 -2.90
CA TRP A 240 6.85 6.67 -2.85
C TRP A 240 6.18 7.86 -3.54
N ASP A 241 6.61 9.11 -3.26
CA ASP A 241 6.04 10.31 -3.91
C ASP A 241 6.12 10.22 -5.43
N GLN A 242 7.21 9.67 -5.97
CA GLN A 242 7.40 9.48 -7.40
C GLN A 242 6.43 8.43 -7.96
N LEU A 243 6.47 7.20 -7.43
CA LEU A 243 5.64 6.10 -7.96
C LEU A 243 4.15 6.33 -7.71
N PHE A 244 3.78 6.82 -6.52
CA PHE A 244 2.40 7.12 -6.19
C PHE A 244 1.84 8.24 -7.06
N ARG A 245 2.65 9.25 -7.43
CA ARG A 245 2.22 10.27 -8.38
C ARG A 245 1.95 9.69 -9.76
N LEU A 246 2.78 8.77 -10.25
CA LEU A 246 2.54 8.09 -11.53
C LEU A 246 1.23 7.28 -11.48
N ALA A 247 1.04 6.46 -10.44
CA ALA A 247 -0.20 5.71 -10.24
C ALA A 247 -1.42 6.63 -10.15
N TYR A 248 -1.34 7.69 -9.34
CA TYR A 248 -2.42 8.63 -9.13
C TYR A 248 -2.77 9.38 -10.42
N THR A 249 -1.80 9.92 -11.15
CA THR A 249 -2.06 10.64 -12.41
C THR A 249 -2.62 9.73 -13.49
N SER A 250 -2.10 8.50 -13.62
CA SER A 250 -2.64 7.48 -14.52
C SER A 250 -4.12 7.18 -14.25
N ALA A 251 -4.50 7.12 -12.97
CA ALA A 251 -5.89 6.91 -12.54
C ALA A 251 -6.83 8.05 -12.96
N PHE A 252 -6.37 9.30 -13.02
CA PHE A 252 -7.19 10.45 -13.48
C PHE A 252 -7.36 10.51 -14.99
N GLU A 253 -6.35 10.06 -15.73
CA GLU A 253 -6.40 10.06 -17.19
C GLU A 253 -7.27 8.92 -17.76
N CYS A 254 -7.88 8.11 -16.88
CA CYS A 254 -8.70 6.94 -17.21
C CYS A 254 -7.98 6.03 -18.22
N GLN A 255 -6.68 5.84 -18.03
CA GLN A 255 -5.88 4.90 -18.80
C GLN A 255 -6.11 3.48 -18.30
N SER A 256 -7.38 3.05 -18.23
CA SER A 256 -7.79 1.64 -18.12
C SER A 256 -7.50 0.91 -19.45
N ARG A 257 -6.41 1.30 -20.12
CA ARG A 257 -5.93 0.70 -21.35
C ARG A 257 -5.10 -0.53 -20.96
N PRO A 258 -5.18 -1.61 -21.74
CA PRO A 258 -4.35 -2.78 -21.49
C PRO A 258 -2.88 -2.41 -21.69
N SER A 259 -2.08 -2.51 -20.63
CA SER A 259 -0.62 -2.44 -20.71
C SER A 259 -0.06 -3.78 -21.19
N SER A 260 -0.76 -4.85 -20.80
CA SER A 260 -0.44 -6.25 -21.02
C SER A 260 -1.74 -7.07 -20.98
N THR A 261 -1.62 -8.39 -21.13
CA THR A 261 -2.73 -9.32 -20.88
C THR A 261 -3.04 -9.52 -19.40
N GLU A 262 -2.22 -8.96 -18.49
CA GLU A 262 -2.28 -9.27 -17.05
C GLU A 262 -2.77 -8.10 -16.19
N GLY A 263 -2.87 -6.89 -16.74
CA GLY A 263 -3.37 -5.71 -16.03
C GLY A 263 -3.44 -4.43 -16.88
N THR A 264 -3.98 -3.37 -16.29
CA THR A 264 -3.99 -2.02 -16.87
C THR A 264 -2.70 -1.25 -16.56
N ASP A 265 -2.43 -0.18 -17.30
CA ASP A 265 -1.29 0.72 -17.01
C ASP A 265 -1.38 1.28 -15.57
N THR A 266 -2.58 1.65 -15.14
CA THR A 266 -2.80 2.21 -13.80
C THR A 266 -2.60 1.14 -12.71
N GLY A 267 -3.12 -0.06 -12.93
CA GLY A 267 -2.93 -1.19 -12.01
C GLY A 267 -1.47 -1.58 -11.86
N GLN A 268 -0.70 -1.58 -12.95
CA GLN A 268 0.74 -1.84 -12.92
C GLN A 268 1.50 -0.80 -12.08
N ASN A 269 1.20 0.49 -12.25
CA ASN A 269 1.80 1.55 -11.42
C ASN A 269 1.49 1.35 -9.93
N PHE A 270 0.28 0.91 -9.56
CA PHE A 270 -0.04 0.58 -8.17
C PHE A 270 0.69 -0.68 -7.67
N CYS A 271 0.90 -1.68 -8.52
CA CYS A 271 1.71 -2.85 -8.18
C CYS A 271 3.16 -2.43 -7.88
N GLU A 272 3.76 -1.54 -8.67
CA GLU A 272 5.11 -1.01 -8.41
C GLU A 272 5.18 -0.25 -7.07
N VAL A 273 4.14 0.55 -6.75
CA VAL A 273 4.04 1.19 -5.43
C VAL A 273 4.01 0.15 -4.30
N PHE A 274 3.24 -0.93 -4.45
CA PHE A 274 3.18 -1.99 -3.44
C PHE A 274 4.47 -2.78 -3.34
N GLN A 275 5.11 -3.14 -4.45
CA GLN A 275 6.42 -3.79 -4.47
C GLN A 275 7.47 -2.98 -3.69
N LEU A 276 7.54 -1.66 -3.96
CA LEU A 276 8.43 -0.75 -3.24
C LEU A 276 8.13 -0.76 -1.73
N LEU A 277 6.88 -0.51 -1.34
CA LEU A 277 6.51 -0.37 0.07
C LEU A 277 6.60 -1.68 0.85
N VAL A 278 6.29 -2.81 0.23
CA VAL A 278 6.47 -4.14 0.83
C VAL A 278 7.96 -4.43 1.03
N THR A 279 8.81 -4.11 0.06
CA THR A 279 10.27 -4.27 0.17
C THR A 279 10.81 -3.43 1.33
N LEU A 280 10.51 -2.13 1.35
CA LEU A 280 10.94 -1.21 2.42
C LEU A 280 10.41 -1.63 3.79
N SER A 281 9.14 -2.07 3.88
CA SER A 281 8.56 -2.54 5.14
C SER A 281 9.26 -3.78 5.65
N ASN A 282 9.60 -4.71 4.75
CA ASN A 282 10.26 -5.96 5.09
C ASN A 282 11.72 -5.73 5.53
N GLU A 283 12.41 -4.73 4.98
CA GLU A 283 13.74 -4.31 5.44
C GLU A 283 13.71 -3.82 6.90
N CYS A 284 12.64 -3.16 7.32
CA CYS A 284 12.47 -2.71 8.71
C CYS A 284 12.17 -3.84 9.72
N GLU A 285 11.91 -5.08 9.28
CA GLU A 285 11.57 -6.20 10.15
C GLU A 285 12.76 -7.08 10.53
N VAL A 286 13.95 -6.79 10.00
CA VAL A 286 15.16 -7.58 10.18
C VAL A 286 16.07 -6.91 11.22
N GLY A 287 16.66 -7.71 12.11
CA GLY A 287 17.82 -7.29 12.91
C GLY A 287 18.87 -8.38 13.03
N GLY A 288 20.10 -8.00 13.38
CA GLY A 288 21.23 -8.91 13.61
C GLY A 288 21.43 -9.98 12.53
N GLU A 289 21.76 -11.21 12.92
CA GLU A 289 21.82 -12.37 12.02
C GLU A 289 20.40 -12.80 11.55
N TRP A 290 19.79 -11.99 10.69
CA TRP A 290 18.64 -12.34 9.84
C TRP A 290 17.39 -12.88 10.56
N VAL A 291 17.14 -12.50 11.82
CA VAL A 291 15.94 -12.91 12.54
C VAL A 291 14.85 -11.85 12.37
N VAL A 292 13.71 -12.25 11.80
CA VAL A 292 12.50 -11.42 11.75
C VAL A 292 11.98 -11.22 13.18
N GLY A 293 11.76 -9.96 13.57
CA GLY A 293 11.28 -9.61 14.91
C GLY A 293 12.40 -9.37 15.94
N ALA A 294 13.43 -8.63 15.56
CA ALA A 294 14.50 -8.19 16.46
C ALA A 294 13.98 -7.31 17.62
N PRO A 295 14.77 -7.11 18.70
CA PRO A 295 14.36 -6.27 19.83
C PRO A 295 13.88 -4.89 19.38
N LEU A 296 12.81 -4.37 20.01
CA LEU A 296 12.17 -3.10 19.61
C LEU A 296 13.13 -1.90 19.58
N ALA A 297 14.18 -1.92 20.40
CA ALA A 297 15.19 -0.87 20.46
C ALA A 297 16.18 -0.88 19.28
N GLU A 298 16.23 -1.97 18.52
CA GLU A 298 17.14 -2.17 17.37
C GLU A 298 16.43 -1.99 16.02
N LEU A 299 15.09 -1.95 16.01
CA LEU A 299 14.30 -1.77 14.79
C LEU A 299 14.22 -0.28 14.40
N PRO A 300 14.24 0.04 13.08
CA PRO A 300 14.06 1.39 12.57
C PRO A 300 12.56 1.79 12.61
N LEU A 301 11.99 1.85 13.82
CA LEU A 301 10.55 2.04 14.03
C LEU A 301 10.02 3.32 13.37
N SER A 302 10.83 4.39 13.36
CA SER A 302 10.45 5.66 12.74
C SER A 302 10.30 5.57 11.23
N GLU A 303 11.24 4.90 10.54
CA GLU A 303 11.16 4.61 9.11
C GLU A 303 9.95 3.72 8.82
N GLN A 304 9.77 2.66 9.60
CA GLN A 304 8.69 1.71 9.37
C GLN A 304 7.30 2.33 9.52
N ILE A 305 7.09 3.20 10.52
CA ILE A 305 5.83 3.94 10.68
C ILE A 305 5.49 4.74 9.42
N LEU A 306 6.49 5.37 8.78
CA LEU A 306 6.31 6.14 7.55
C LEU A 306 5.97 5.25 6.35
N VAL A 307 6.61 4.09 6.23
CA VAL A 307 6.31 3.10 5.18
C VAL A 307 4.88 2.59 5.36
N LEU A 308 4.49 2.20 6.58
CA LEU A 308 3.17 1.64 6.87
C LEU A 308 2.04 2.65 6.62
N HIS A 309 2.22 3.93 6.97
CA HIS A 309 1.25 4.97 6.64
C HIS A 309 1.05 5.14 5.13
N ARG A 310 2.13 5.07 4.35
CA ARG A 310 2.07 5.14 2.88
C ARG A 310 1.43 3.91 2.29
N LEU A 311 1.70 2.74 2.86
CA LEU A 311 1.08 1.49 2.47
C LEU A 311 -0.43 1.54 2.70
N ASP A 312 -0.86 1.96 3.89
CA ASP A 312 -2.27 2.17 4.23
C ASP A 312 -2.97 3.08 3.21
N HIS A 313 -2.39 4.26 2.96
CA HIS A 313 -2.94 5.24 2.03
C HIS A 313 -2.98 4.72 0.58
N SER A 314 -1.95 4.01 0.15
CA SER A 314 -1.86 3.48 -1.21
C SER A 314 -2.88 2.37 -1.45
N ILE A 315 -3.04 1.45 -0.48
CA ILE A 315 -4.05 0.38 -0.54
C ILE A 315 -5.45 0.99 -0.56
N HIS A 316 -5.71 1.95 0.32
CA HIS A 316 -6.99 2.64 0.38
C HIS A 316 -7.33 3.31 -0.96
N THR A 317 -6.37 4.03 -1.54
CA THR A 317 -6.54 4.75 -2.81
C THR A 317 -6.79 3.80 -3.97
N MET A 318 -5.94 2.78 -4.14
CA MET A 318 -6.08 1.75 -5.19
C MET A 318 -7.46 1.08 -5.11
N ARG A 319 -7.89 0.69 -3.91
CA ARG A 319 -9.20 0.06 -3.69
C ARG A 319 -10.35 0.95 -4.16
N LEU A 320 -10.36 2.22 -3.73
CA LEU A 320 -11.45 3.13 -4.07
C LEU A 320 -11.47 3.46 -5.56
N TRP A 321 -10.29 3.66 -6.17
CA TRP A 321 -10.18 3.85 -7.61
C TRP A 321 -10.72 2.64 -8.37
N ALA A 322 -10.21 1.43 -8.08
CA ALA A 322 -10.60 0.22 -8.78
C ALA A 322 -12.12 -0.05 -8.68
N MET A 323 -12.72 0.16 -7.50
CA MET A 323 -14.17 0.00 -7.33
C MET A 323 -14.98 1.01 -8.14
N GLN A 324 -14.55 2.27 -8.18
CA GLN A 324 -15.21 3.31 -8.94
C GLN A 324 -15.06 3.09 -10.45
N GLU A 325 -13.85 2.73 -10.89
CA GLU A 325 -13.52 2.49 -12.29
C GLU A 325 -14.25 1.26 -12.83
N ALA A 326 -14.25 0.14 -12.08
CA ALA A 326 -15.01 -1.05 -12.43
C ALA A 326 -16.50 -0.75 -12.65
N LYS A 327 -17.08 0.11 -11.81
CA LYS A 327 -18.48 0.55 -11.98
C LYS A 327 -18.67 1.35 -13.28
N LEU A 328 -17.77 2.28 -13.59
CA LEU A 328 -17.84 3.09 -14.81
C LEU A 328 -17.71 2.22 -16.07
N ILE A 329 -16.73 1.33 -16.10
CA ILE A 329 -16.49 0.40 -17.21
C ILE A 329 -17.70 -0.51 -17.40
N ALA A 330 -18.23 -1.09 -16.31
CA ALA A 330 -19.40 -1.96 -16.38
C ALA A 330 -20.63 -1.27 -16.99
N HIS A 331 -20.82 0.04 -16.77
CA HIS A 331 -21.90 0.81 -17.41
C HIS A 331 -21.76 0.91 -18.93
N THR A 332 -20.54 0.84 -19.47
CA THR A 332 -20.27 0.81 -20.91
C THR A 332 -20.29 -0.60 -21.50
N TRP A 333 -20.37 -1.63 -20.64
CA TRP A 333 -20.33 -3.04 -21.01
C TRP A 333 -19.03 -3.46 -21.72
N ASP A 334 -17.93 -2.76 -21.44
CA ASP A 334 -16.59 -3.12 -21.88
C ASP A 334 -16.00 -4.17 -20.92
N LEU A 335 -16.34 -5.43 -21.19
CA LEU A 335 -16.05 -6.53 -20.27
C LEU A 335 -14.59 -6.97 -20.30
N ASP A 336 -13.90 -6.79 -21.42
CA ASP A 336 -12.45 -7.03 -21.53
C ASP A 336 -11.71 -6.22 -20.46
N VAL A 337 -11.91 -4.90 -20.46
CA VAL A 337 -11.25 -4.00 -19.51
C VAL A 337 -11.75 -4.22 -18.09
N PHE A 338 -13.04 -4.53 -17.92
CA PHE A 338 -13.61 -4.81 -16.60
C PHE A 338 -12.91 -6.00 -15.92
N PHE A 339 -12.78 -7.13 -16.63
CA PHE A 339 -12.14 -8.31 -16.06
C PHE A 339 -10.63 -8.19 -15.99
N LEU A 340 -9.99 -7.41 -16.87
CA LEU A 340 -8.58 -7.05 -16.73
C LEU A 340 -8.32 -6.32 -15.39
N LEU A 341 -9.19 -5.39 -15.01
CA LEU A 341 -9.08 -4.69 -13.72
C LEU A 341 -9.43 -5.63 -12.53
N VAL A 342 -10.51 -6.39 -12.62
CA VAL A 342 -11.02 -7.18 -11.48
C VAL A 342 -10.21 -8.45 -11.23
N LYS A 343 -9.78 -9.15 -12.29
CA LYS A 343 -9.05 -10.43 -12.22
C LYS A 343 -7.56 -10.27 -12.48
N GLY A 344 -7.12 -9.16 -13.09
CA GLY A 344 -5.72 -8.77 -13.23
C GLY A 344 -5.31 -7.82 -12.10
N ASP A 345 -5.57 -6.52 -12.22
CA ASP A 345 -5.03 -5.48 -11.31
C ASP A 345 -5.27 -5.78 -9.83
N LEU A 346 -6.53 -6.03 -9.44
CA LEU A 346 -6.86 -6.31 -8.04
C LEU A 346 -6.20 -7.60 -7.53
N LYS A 347 -6.01 -8.59 -8.41
CA LYS A 347 -5.35 -9.85 -8.05
C LYS A 347 -3.85 -9.63 -7.88
N ASN A 348 -3.20 -8.98 -8.84
CA ASN A 348 -1.76 -8.70 -8.80
C ASN A 348 -1.41 -7.84 -7.59
N CYS A 349 -2.20 -6.80 -7.29
CA CYS A 349 -2.04 -5.99 -6.09
C CYS A 349 -2.15 -6.82 -4.80
N ASN A 350 -3.12 -7.74 -4.73
CA ASN A 350 -3.28 -8.61 -3.57
C ASN A 350 -2.12 -9.61 -3.43
N GLU A 351 -1.56 -10.08 -4.55
CA GLU A 351 -0.40 -10.95 -4.58
C GLU A 351 0.84 -10.22 -4.05
N GLU A 352 1.09 -8.99 -4.48
CA GLU A 352 2.21 -8.17 -3.97
C GLU A 352 2.11 -7.96 -2.46
N LEU A 353 0.93 -7.63 -1.96
CA LEU A 353 0.68 -7.45 -0.52
C LEU A 353 0.80 -8.76 0.28
N SER A 354 0.75 -9.93 -0.38
CA SER A 354 0.93 -11.22 0.29
C SER A 354 2.38 -11.46 0.75
N TYR A 355 3.34 -10.76 0.15
CA TYR A 355 4.76 -10.81 0.55
C TYR A 355 5.09 -9.90 1.75
N LEU A 356 4.12 -9.14 2.26
CA LEU A 356 4.29 -8.27 3.41
C LEU A 356 4.54 -9.08 4.69
N LYS A 357 5.69 -8.85 5.33
CA LYS A 357 6.08 -9.44 6.60
C LYS A 357 5.86 -8.41 7.71
N LEU A 358 5.15 -8.81 8.76
CA LEU A 358 4.91 -7.96 9.93
C LEU A 358 5.02 -8.80 11.19
N ALA A 359 6.08 -8.62 11.98
CA ALA A 359 6.19 -9.30 13.26
C ALA A 359 5.29 -8.66 14.32
N ASP A 360 4.71 -9.51 15.18
CA ASP A 360 3.92 -9.07 16.33
C ASP A 360 4.84 -8.86 17.54
N HIS A 361 5.02 -7.58 17.90
CA HIS A 361 5.84 -7.16 19.04
C HIS A 361 5.00 -6.81 20.28
N THR A 362 3.70 -7.11 20.29
CA THR A 362 2.79 -6.72 21.38
C THR A 362 3.23 -7.31 22.74
N ASN A 363 3.81 -8.51 22.74
CA ASN A 363 4.33 -9.18 23.93
C ASN A 363 5.66 -8.58 24.45
N ALA A 364 6.45 -7.95 23.58
CA ALA A 364 7.70 -7.29 23.99
C ALA A 364 7.42 -6.03 24.82
N LEU A 365 6.30 -5.35 24.54
CA LEU A 365 5.87 -4.12 25.23
C LEU A 365 5.44 -4.33 26.70
N THR A 366 5.12 -5.56 27.10
CA THR A 366 4.69 -5.90 28.47
C THR A 366 5.84 -6.35 29.36
N THR A 367 7.00 -6.67 28.77
CA THR A 367 8.06 -7.43 29.45
C THR A 367 9.33 -6.59 29.70
N GLU A 368 9.59 -5.54 28.90
CA GLU A 368 10.82 -4.74 28.99
C GLU A 368 10.60 -3.32 29.52
N ILE A 369 11.58 -2.79 30.26
CA ILE A 369 11.68 -1.36 30.58
C ILE A 369 12.16 -0.65 29.30
N VAL A 370 11.22 -0.38 28.40
CA VAL A 370 11.49 0.25 27.10
C VAL A 370 11.55 1.77 27.27
N ASN A 371 12.49 2.42 26.57
CA ASN A 371 12.53 3.89 26.49
C ASN A 371 11.15 4.43 26.05
N VAL A 372 10.67 5.51 26.67
CA VAL A 372 9.37 6.14 26.35
C VAL A 372 9.19 6.39 24.86
N GLN A 373 10.24 6.83 24.15
CA GLN A 373 10.18 7.06 22.72
C GLN A 373 9.95 5.77 21.93
N VAL A 374 10.69 4.71 22.24
CA VAL A 374 10.55 3.38 21.60
C VAL A 374 9.17 2.80 21.90
N TYR A 375 8.68 2.93 23.14
CA TYR A 375 7.34 2.49 23.53
C TYR A 375 6.23 3.19 22.73
N VAL A 376 6.31 4.51 22.57
CA VAL A 376 5.34 5.29 21.78
C VAL A 376 5.40 4.88 20.31
N CYS A 377 6.59 4.76 19.73
CA CYS A 377 6.75 4.35 18.33
C CYS A 377 6.21 2.93 18.10
N ALA A 378 6.53 1.98 18.97
CA ALA A 378 6.04 0.61 18.87
C ALA A 378 4.52 0.51 18.99
N LYS A 379 3.89 1.29 19.88
CA LYS A 379 2.42 1.38 19.95
C LYS A 379 1.80 1.98 18.70
N MET A 380 2.41 3.03 18.15
CA MET A 380 1.95 3.65 16.91
C MET A 380 2.05 2.65 15.75
N ARG A 381 3.18 1.96 15.61
CA ARG A 381 3.37 0.87 14.65
C ARG A 381 2.27 -0.17 14.76
N ALA A 382 2.00 -0.69 15.96
CA ALA A 382 0.97 -1.71 16.17
C ALA A 382 -0.43 -1.25 15.71
N LYS A 383 -0.78 0.02 15.96
CA LYS A 383 -2.03 0.61 15.47
C LYS A 383 -2.09 0.65 13.95
N ILE A 384 -1.05 1.17 13.30
CA ILE A 384 -1.01 1.31 11.83
C ILE A 384 -1.00 -0.06 11.17
N VAL A 385 -0.30 -1.05 11.73
CA VAL A 385 -0.35 -2.45 11.25
C VAL A 385 -1.79 -2.95 11.20
N SER A 386 -2.58 -2.70 12.25
CA SER A 386 -3.99 -3.09 12.26
C SER A 386 -4.82 -2.35 11.20
N GLU A 387 -4.54 -1.07 10.93
CA GLU A 387 -5.21 -0.27 9.89
C GLU A 387 -4.87 -0.81 8.48
N VAL A 388 -3.58 -1.06 8.21
CA VAL A 388 -3.09 -1.67 6.97
C VAL A 388 -3.75 -3.02 6.75
N GLN A 389 -3.75 -3.91 7.76
CA GLN A 389 -4.38 -5.24 7.65
C GLN A 389 -5.88 -5.15 7.35
N ALA A 390 -6.60 -4.20 7.97
CA ALA A 390 -8.01 -3.98 7.67
C ALA A 390 -8.21 -3.50 6.22
N ASN A 391 -7.36 -2.61 5.72
CA ASN A 391 -7.42 -2.16 4.33
C ASN A 391 -7.04 -3.25 3.32
N ILE A 392 -6.06 -4.11 3.61
CA ILE A 392 -5.74 -5.31 2.82
C ILE A 392 -6.95 -6.23 2.74
N GLN A 393 -7.63 -6.48 3.87
CA GLN A 393 -8.81 -7.33 3.88
C GLN A 393 -9.94 -6.76 3.00
N LEU A 394 -10.16 -5.46 3.07
CA LEU A 394 -11.13 -4.78 2.21
C LEU A 394 -10.73 -4.82 0.73
N LEU A 395 -9.44 -4.78 0.40
CA LEU A 395 -8.95 -4.96 -0.97
C LEU A 395 -9.21 -6.39 -1.48
N LYS A 396 -8.99 -7.42 -0.64
CA LYS A 396 -9.32 -8.83 -0.97
C LYS A 396 -10.79 -9.05 -1.26
N GLU A 397 -11.67 -8.30 -0.61
CA GLU A 397 -13.13 -8.34 -0.85
C GLU A 397 -13.58 -7.54 -2.08
N SER A 398 -12.72 -6.67 -2.62
CA SER A 398 -13.10 -5.73 -3.68
C SER A 398 -13.46 -6.40 -5.00
N PRO A 399 -12.79 -7.50 -5.44
CA PRO A 399 -13.23 -8.23 -6.64
C PRO A 399 -14.68 -8.68 -6.54
N ALA A 400 -15.09 -9.26 -5.41
CA ALA A 400 -16.48 -9.70 -5.21
C ALA A 400 -17.47 -8.53 -5.29
N LYS A 401 -17.15 -7.39 -4.66
CA LYS A 401 -17.98 -6.17 -4.72
C LYS A 401 -18.09 -5.61 -6.14
N CYS A 402 -17.04 -5.74 -6.96
CA CYS A 402 -17.07 -5.36 -8.36
C CYS A 402 -17.99 -6.30 -9.17
N ILE A 403 -17.91 -7.61 -8.93
CA ILE A 403 -18.81 -8.60 -9.55
C ILE A 403 -20.27 -8.37 -9.16
N ASP A 404 -20.55 -8.04 -7.90
CA ASP A 404 -21.91 -7.67 -7.45
C ASP A 404 -22.44 -6.43 -8.19
N THR A 405 -21.55 -5.46 -8.44
CA THR A 405 -21.87 -4.26 -9.22
C THR A 405 -22.16 -4.61 -10.68
N LEU A 406 -21.35 -5.49 -11.29
CA LEU A 406 -21.59 -6.01 -12.62
C LEU A 406 -22.94 -6.72 -12.71
N ALA A 407 -23.32 -7.52 -11.70
CA ALA A 407 -24.61 -8.21 -11.65
C ALA A 407 -25.80 -7.23 -11.71
N ILE A 408 -25.74 -6.15 -10.93
CA ILE A 408 -26.77 -5.09 -10.93
C ILE A 408 -26.86 -4.44 -12.32
N ILE A 409 -25.72 -4.10 -12.92
CA ILE A 409 -25.67 -3.46 -14.23
C ILE A 409 -26.11 -4.42 -15.34
N CYS A 410 -25.75 -5.71 -15.26
CA CYS A 410 -26.17 -6.78 -16.16
C CYS A 410 -27.69 -6.85 -16.26
N ARG A 411 -28.40 -6.70 -15.14
CA ARG A 411 -29.87 -6.67 -15.14
C ARG A 411 -30.42 -5.49 -15.94
N VAL A 412 -29.82 -4.32 -15.81
CA VAL A 412 -30.20 -3.11 -16.57
C VAL A 412 -29.91 -3.29 -18.06
N VAL A 413 -28.71 -3.77 -18.41
CA VAL A 413 -28.30 -4.05 -19.78
C VAL A 413 -29.18 -5.12 -20.42
N SER A 414 -29.56 -6.14 -19.66
CA SER A 414 -30.48 -7.20 -20.07
C SER A 414 -31.85 -6.64 -20.45
N LEU A 415 -32.47 -5.86 -19.55
CA LEU A 415 -33.77 -5.25 -19.79
C LEU A 415 -33.74 -4.25 -20.95
N ALA A 416 -32.66 -3.47 -21.08
CA ALA A 416 -32.47 -2.55 -22.19
C ALA A 416 -32.38 -3.27 -23.53
N ASN A 417 -31.61 -4.37 -23.61
CA ASN A 417 -31.50 -5.17 -24.83
C ASN A 417 -32.84 -5.82 -25.21
N LEU A 418 -33.56 -6.38 -24.23
CA LEU A 418 -34.91 -6.91 -24.44
C LEU A 418 -35.86 -5.82 -24.95
N HIS A 419 -35.81 -4.61 -24.40
CA HIS A 419 -36.61 -3.50 -24.93
C HIS A 419 -36.35 -3.21 -26.42
N MET A 420 -35.13 -3.45 -26.90
CA MET A 420 -34.74 -3.18 -28.28
C MET A 420 -35.03 -4.34 -29.24
N CYS A 421 -34.86 -5.60 -28.81
CA CYS A 421 -34.98 -6.76 -29.69
C CYS A 421 -36.27 -7.58 -29.48
N PHE A 422 -36.96 -7.47 -28.35
CA PHE A 422 -38.09 -8.34 -28.03
C PHE A 422 -39.29 -8.11 -28.99
N PRO A 423 -39.91 -9.17 -29.52
CA PRO A 423 -41.01 -9.05 -30.47
C PRO A 423 -42.22 -8.29 -29.91
N ARG A 424 -42.84 -7.46 -30.75
CA ARG A 424 -44.05 -6.70 -30.40
C ARG A 424 -45.20 -7.61 -30.01
N ARG A 425 -46.13 -7.10 -29.20
CA ARG A 425 -47.32 -7.82 -28.66
C ARG A 425 -48.12 -8.61 -29.70
N ASN A 426 -48.20 -8.15 -30.95
CA ASN A 426 -48.96 -8.85 -31.99
C ASN A 426 -48.33 -10.18 -32.40
N TYR A 427 -47.00 -10.31 -32.32
CA TYR A 427 -46.27 -11.54 -32.62
C TYR A 427 -46.77 -12.69 -31.74
N TRP A 428 -46.84 -12.45 -30.43
CA TRP A 428 -47.26 -13.42 -29.40
C TRP A 428 -48.75 -13.79 -29.43
N ARG A 429 -49.58 -12.95 -30.05
CA ARG A 429 -51.03 -13.16 -30.17
C ARG A 429 -51.43 -13.80 -31.51
N THR A 430 -50.47 -14.17 -32.35
CA THR A 430 -50.73 -14.80 -33.65
C THR A 430 -51.33 -16.18 -33.46
N SER A 431 -52.44 -16.48 -34.13
CA SER A 431 -53.02 -17.82 -34.19
C SER A 431 -52.55 -18.51 -35.47
N ARG A 432 -51.58 -19.42 -35.37
CA ARG A 432 -51.20 -20.34 -36.44
C ARG A 432 -51.45 -21.77 -35.99
N ASN A 433 -51.75 -22.65 -36.95
CA ASN A 433 -52.01 -24.07 -36.68
C ASN A 433 -50.74 -24.92 -36.67
N ASP A 434 -49.63 -24.38 -37.17
CA ASP A 434 -48.35 -25.10 -37.21
C ASP A 434 -47.56 -24.92 -35.91
N VAL A 435 -46.87 -25.98 -35.48
CA VAL A 435 -46.01 -25.95 -34.30
C VAL A 435 -44.70 -25.22 -34.62
N PRO A 436 -44.28 -24.22 -33.82
CA PRO A 436 -42.97 -23.59 -33.95
C PRO A 436 -41.81 -24.57 -33.92
N VAL A 437 -40.98 -24.60 -34.98
CA VAL A 437 -39.83 -25.50 -35.10
C VAL A 437 -38.50 -24.80 -34.84
N ALA A 438 -38.45 -23.47 -35.03
CA ALA A 438 -37.25 -22.66 -34.85
C ALA A 438 -37.47 -21.55 -33.83
N ALA A 439 -36.38 -21.15 -33.17
CA ALA A 439 -36.38 -20.01 -32.26
C ALA A 439 -36.58 -18.70 -33.02
N SER A 440 -37.15 -17.73 -32.33
CA SER A 440 -37.27 -16.37 -32.81
C SER A 440 -35.89 -15.70 -32.88
N LEU A 441 -35.63 -14.92 -33.93
CA LEU A 441 -34.32 -14.28 -34.18
C LEU A 441 -33.79 -13.42 -33.01
N TYR A 442 -34.69 -12.84 -32.20
CA TYR A 442 -34.26 -11.98 -31.08
C TYR A 442 -33.49 -12.74 -30.00
N VAL A 443 -33.68 -14.05 -29.87
CA VAL A 443 -33.03 -14.85 -28.82
C VAL A 443 -31.53 -14.87 -29.04
N GLU A 444 -31.10 -15.17 -30.27
CA GLU A 444 -29.70 -15.15 -30.65
C GLU A 444 -29.08 -13.75 -30.45
N THR A 445 -29.72 -12.71 -30.99
CA THR A 445 -29.26 -11.32 -30.80
C THR A 445 -29.17 -10.92 -29.33
N TYR A 446 -30.08 -11.40 -28.48
CA TYR A 446 -30.06 -11.09 -27.05
C TYR A 446 -28.86 -11.77 -26.35
N PHE A 447 -28.57 -13.02 -26.70
CA PHE A 447 -27.45 -13.77 -26.15
C PHE A 447 -26.11 -13.23 -26.64
N GLU A 448 -26.00 -12.91 -27.92
CA GLU A 448 -24.81 -12.28 -28.52
C GLU A 448 -24.47 -10.92 -27.89
N ARG A 449 -25.47 -10.17 -27.42
CA ARG A 449 -25.24 -8.82 -26.84
C ARG A 449 -24.96 -8.80 -25.35
N VAL A 450 -25.33 -9.85 -24.62
CA VAL A 450 -25.25 -9.84 -23.14
C VAL A 450 -24.40 -10.99 -22.60
N LEU A 451 -24.65 -12.24 -23.03
CA LEU A 451 -23.91 -13.40 -22.51
C LEU A 451 -22.59 -13.60 -23.24
N LEU A 452 -22.60 -13.55 -24.56
CA LEU A 452 -21.42 -13.82 -25.39
C LEU A 452 -20.22 -12.94 -24.99
N PRO A 453 -20.36 -11.62 -24.78
CA PRO A 453 -19.23 -10.77 -24.41
C PRO A 453 -18.63 -11.13 -23.05
N VAL A 454 -19.37 -11.79 -22.16
CA VAL A 454 -18.82 -12.34 -20.90
C VAL A 454 -18.03 -13.62 -21.20
N LEU A 455 -18.60 -14.51 -21.99
CA LEU A 455 -17.99 -15.81 -22.30
C LEU A 455 -16.72 -15.69 -23.14
N GLU A 456 -16.56 -14.61 -23.90
CA GLU A 456 -15.37 -14.32 -24.70
C GLU A 456 -14.16 -13.91 -23.84
N VAL A 457 -14.40 -13.36 -22.64
CA VAL A 457 -13.36 -12.68 -21.85
C VAL A 457 -13.00 -13.42 -20.56
N ILE A 458 -13.86 -14.31 -20.07
CA ILE A 458 -13.58 -15.12 -18.88
C ILE A 458 -13.93 -16.60 -19.04
N GLU A 459 -13.15 -17.43 -18.35
CA GLU A 459 -13.43 -18.85 -18.17
C GLU A 459 -13.87 -19.17 -16.72
N ASP A 460 -14.82 -18.38 -16.20
CA ASP A 460 -15.32 -18.48 -14.83
C ASP A 460 -16.77 -19.02 -14.84
N PRO A 461 -17.00 -20.28 -14.39
CA PRO A 461 -18.34 -20.88 -14.43
C PRO A 461 -19.33 -20.19 -13.50
N GLU A 462 -18.88 -19.60 -12.39
CA GLU A 462 -19.75 -18.96 -11.39
C GLU A 462 -20.28 -17.63 -11.93
N VAL A 463 -19.39 -16.79 -12.46
CA VAL A 463 -19.77 -15.50 -13.06
C VAL A 463 -20.64 -15.74 -14.29
N SER A 464 -20.28 -16.70 -15.15
CA SER A 464 -21.08 -17.05 -16.33
C SER A 464 -22.50 -17.51 -15.95
N ASN A 465 -22.63 -18.35 -14.92
CA ASN A 465 -23.93 -18.79 -14.41
C ASN A 465 -24.75 -17.65 -13.82
N MET A 466 -24.11 -16.76 -13.07
CA MET A 466 -24.75 -15.57 -12.51
C MET A 466 -25.34 -14.70 -13.63
N ILE A 467 -24.58 -14.43 -14.68
CA ILE A 467 -25.03 -13.61 -15.82
C ILE A 467 -26.20 -14.30 -16.54
N LEU A 468 -26.08 -15.59 -16.88
CA LEU A 468 -27.17 -16.35 -17.52
C LEU A 468 -28.46 -16.29 -16.67
N LYS A 469 -28.34 -16.45 -15.35
CA LYS A 469 -29.47 -16.34 -14.42
C LYS A 469 -30.11 -14.95 -14.50
N ILE A 470 -29.32 -13.89 -14.37
CA ILE A 470 -29.82 -12.51 -14.41
C ILE A 470 -30.51 -12.21 -15.74
N MET A 471 -29.93 -12.65 -16.86
CA MET A 471 -30.52 -12.48 -18.20
C MET A 471 -31.87 -13.17 -18.33
N CYS A 472 -31.95 -14.44 -17.97
CA CYS A 472 -33.19 -15.21 -18.06
C CYS A 472 -34.27 -14.68 -17.10
N GLU A 473 -33.89 -14.25 -15.89
CA GLU A 473 -34.81 -13.58 -14.96
C GLU A 473 -35.29 -12.23 -15.51
N ALA A 474 -34.40 -11.43 -16.10
CA ALA A 474 -34.77 -10.19 -16.77
C ALA A 474 -35.70 -10.42 -17.97
N TRP A 475 -35.54 -11.50 -18.71
CA TRP A 475 -36.43 -11.91 -19.80
C TRP A 475 -37.84 -12.22 -19.29
N LEU A 476 -37.95 -13.00 -18.21
CA LEU A 476 -39.23 -13.27 -17.56
C LEU A 476 -39.86 -11.99 -17.00
N ASP A 477 -39.08 -11.15 -16.33
CA ASP A 477 -39.55 -9.88 -15.78
C ASP A 477 -40.03 -8.93 -16.89
N TYR A 478 -39.34 -8.86 -18.02
CA TYR A 478 -39.75 -8.04 -19.15
C TYR A 478 -41.13 -8.46 -19.67
N ILE A 479 -41.35 -9.76 -19.85
CA ILE A 479 -42.66 -10.31 -20.25
C ILE A 479 -43.75 -9.89 -19.26
N TYR A 480 -43.46 -10.01 -17.97
CA TYR A 480 -44.39 -9.69 -16.90
C TYR A 480 -44.70 -8.19 -16.81
N LEU A 481 -43.67 -7.34 -16.74
CA LEU A 481 -43.78 -5.89 -16.64
C LEU A 481 -44.55 -5.29 -17.83
N HIS A 482 -44.32 -5.80 -19.04
CA HIS A 482 -45.01 -5.34 -20.24
C HIS A 482 -46.38 -6.00 -20.46
N ARG A 483 -46.81 -6.88 -19.54
CA ARG A 483 -48.08 -7.64 -19.55
C ARG A 483 -48.35 -8.28 -20.91
N ILE A 484 -47.35 -8.95 -21.45
CA ILE A 484 -47.41 -9.54 -22.78
C ILE A 484 -48.40 -10.70 -22.76
N LYS A 485 -49.35 -10.71 -23.69
CA LYS A 485 -50.39 -11.74 -23.76
C LYS A 485 -50.05 -12.77 -24.83
N PHE A 486 -50.14 -14.05 -24.49
CA PHE A 486 -49.77 -15.17 -25.36
C PHE A 486 -51.01 -15.92 -25.84
N SER A 487 -51.10 -16.12 -27.16
CA SER A 487 -51.93 -17.17 -27.73
C SER A 487 -51.30 -18.55 -27.45
N GLU A 488 -52.03 -19.63 -27.72
CA GLU A 488 -51.46 -20.99 -27.62
C GLU A 488 -50.21 -21.15 -28.50
N TRP A 489 -50.26 -20.66 -29.74
CA TRP A 489 -49.10 -20.64 -30.63
C TRP A 489 -47.96 -19.77 -30.10
N GLY A 490 -48.27 -18.58 -29.56
CA GLY A 490 -47.26 -17.70 -28.98
C GLY A 490 -46.59 -18.28 -27.73
N ALA A 491 -47.33 -19.05 -26.91
CA ALA A 491 -46.78 -19.77 -25.77
C ALA A 491 -45.88 -20.94 -26.21
N LEU A 492 -46.28 -21.67 -27.27
CA LEU A 492 -45.41 -22.68 -27.89
C LEU A 492 -44.14 -22.05 -28.47
N GLN A 493 -44.24 -20.90 -29.14
CA GLN A 493 -43.07 -20.19 -29.68
C GLN A 493 -42.13 -19.74 -28.57
N LEU A 494 -42.66 -19.21 -27.45
CA LEU A 494 -41.83 -18.84 -26.30
C LEU A 494 -41.14 -20.06 -25.67
N LEU A 495 -41.81 -21.21 -25.63
CA LEU A 495 -41.21 -22.45 -25.16
C LEU A 495 -40.07 -22.91 -26.08
N THR A 496 -40.24 -22.80 -27.40
CA THR A 496 -39.18 -23.04 -28.39
C THR A 496 -38.01 -22.06 -28.20
N ASP A 497 -38.30 -20.78 -27.97
CA ASP A 497 -37.30 -19.74 -27.71
C ASP A 497 -36.49 -20.06 -26.43
N PHE A 498 -37.14 -20.50 -25.35
CA PHE A 498 -36.45 -20.92 -24.12
C PHE A 498 -35.62 -22.19 -24.30
N ALA A 499 -36.12 -23.17 -25.05
CA ALA A 499 -35.39 -24.41 -25.33
C ALA A 499 -34.11 -24.14 -26.14
N TYR A 500 -34.14 -23.15 -27.04
CA TYR A 500 -32.98 -22.76 -27.84
C TYR A 500 -31.79 -22.28 -26.99
N VAL A 501 -32.02 -21.78 -25.78
CA VAL A 501 -30.94 -21.37 -24.87
C VAL A 501 -29.98 -22.53 -24.60
N SER A 502 -30.51 -23.73 -24.34
CA SER A 502 -29.68 -24.93 -24.11
C SER A 502 -28.92 -25.34 -25.37
N THR A 503 -29.55 -25.23 -26.54
CA THR A 503 -28.88 -25.48 -27.83
C THR A 503 -27.75 -24.50 -28.06
N TRP A 504 -28.00 -23.19 -27.90
CA TRP A 504 -27.01 -22.14 -28.05
C TRP A 504 -25.79 -22.34 -27.14
N VAL A 505 -26.01 -22.66 -25.86
CA VAL A 505 -24.92 -22.96 -24.92
C VAL A 505 -24.14 -24.22 -25.32
N THR A 506 -24.82 -25.24 -25.85
CA THR A 506 -24.19 -26.48 -26.28
C THR A 506 -23.29 -26.24 -27.50
N ASP A 507 -23.78 -25.47 -28.46
CA ASP A 507 -23.13 -25.19 -29.74
C ASP A 507 -22.07 -24.08 -29.63
N CYS A 508 -22.01 -23.36 -28.51
CA CYS A 508 -21.03 -22.32 -28.25
C CYS A 508 -19.60 -22.90 -28.18
N ALA A 509 -18.79 -22.60 -29.19
CA ALA A 509 -17.45 -23.18 -29.37
C ALA A 509 -16.37 -22.56 -28.48
N ILE A 510 -16.57 -21.33 -28.00
CA ILE A 510 -15.55 -20.57 -27.25
C ILE A 510 -15.43 -21.01 -25.79
N ILE A 511 -16.45 -21.68 -25.24
CA ILE A 511 -16.48 -22.09 -23.82
C ILE A 511 -16.01 -23.53 -23.63
N SER A 512 -15.32 -23.78 -22.53
CA SER A 512 -14.92 -25.14 -22.14
C SER A 512 -16.08 -25.99 -21.64
N GLN A 513 -15.84 -27.30 -21.58
CA GLN A 513 -16.83 -28.26 -21.08
C GLN A 513 -17.23 -27.98 -19.62
N ASN A 514 -16.32 -27.42 -18.83
CA ASN A 514 -16.61 -27.06 -17.44
C ASN A 514 -17.69 -25.97 -17.38
N VAL A 515 -17.47 -24.83 -18.05
CA VAL A 515 -18.43 -23.71 -18.12
C VAL A 515 -19.74 -24.16 -18.75
N ARG A 516 -19.68 -24.89 -19.87
CA ARG A 516 -20.87 -25.44 -20.56
C ARG A 516 -21.73 -26.28 -19.61
N SER A 517 -21.12 -27.19 -18.85
CA SER A 517 -21.85 -28.06 -17.94
C SER A 517 -22.54 -27.29 -16.79
N HIS A 518 -21.92 -26.21 -16.32
CA HIS A 518 -22.46 -25.35 -15.27
C HIS A 518 -23.64 -24.52 -15.77
N LEU A 519 -23.52 -23.93 -16.96
CA LEU A 519 -24.60 -23.16 -17.61
C LEU A 519 -25.84 -24.02 -17.87
N LEU A 520 -25.67 -25.23 -18.41
CA LEU A 520 -26.78 -26.14 -18.71
C LEU A 520 -27.50 -26.66 -17.45
N LYS A 521 -26.85 -26.66 -16.29
CA LYS A 521 -27.43 -27.08 -15.01
C LYS A 521 -28.12 -25.93 -14.26
N ASN A 522 -28.11 -24.72 -14.80
CA ASN A 522 -28.70 -23.56 -14.15
C ASN A 522 -30.22 -23.71 -13.99
N GLU A 523 -30.73 -23.60 -12.76
CA GLU A 523 -32.15 -23.77 -12.45
C GLU A 523 -33.05 -22.77 -13.18
N VAL A 524 -32.51 -21.62 -13.61
CA VAL A 524 -33.26 -20.60 -14.34
C VAL A 524 -33.83 -21.15 -15.67
N LEU A 525 -33.12 -22.08 -16.32
CA LEU A 525 -33.55 -22.67 -17.59
C LEU A 525 -34.84 -23.49 -17.40
N ARG A 526 -34.94 -24.20 -16.28
CA ARG A 526 -36.15 -24.94 -15.91
C ARG A 526 -37.29 -24.03 -15.51
N ARG A 527 -36.99 -22.90 -14.85
CA ARG A 527 -37.99 -21.88 -14.56
C ARG A 527 -38.56 -21.30 -15.86
N CYS A 528 -37.72 -20.98 -16.85
CA CYS A 528 -38.15 -20.55 -18.18
C CYS A 528 -39.03 -21.60 -18.87
N GLU A 529 -38.61 -22.87 -18.89
CA GLU A 529 -39.43 -23.97 -19.42
C GLU A 529 -40.79 -24.07 -18.69
N GLY A 530 -40.77 -23.99 -17.36
CA GLY A 530 -41.96 -24.02 -16.52
C GLY A 530 -42.95 -22.90 -16.85
N VAL A 531 -42.46 -21.67 -17.07
CA VAL A 531 -43.28 -20.52 -17.48
C VAL A 531 -43.94 -20.79 -18.84
N GLY A 532 -43.17 -21.27 -19.83
CA GLY A 532 -43.70 -21.62 -21.14
C GLY A 532 -44.82 -22.67 -21.06
N ARG A 533 -44.64 -23.71 -20.22
CA ARG A 533 -45.67 -24.74 -19.99
C ARG A 533 -46.89 -24.21 -19.24
N LEU A 534 -46.71 -23.34 -18.24
CA LEU A 534 -47.81 -22.70 -17.52
C LEU A 534 -48.67 -21.83 -18.44
N LEU A 535 -48.10 -21.26 -19.51
CA LEU A 535 -48.86 -20.50 -20.52
C LEU A 535 -49.69 -21.40 -21.48
N LEU A 536 -49.57 -22.73 -21.38
CA LEU A 536 -50.41 -23.71 -22.11
C LEU A 536 -51.54 -24.38 -21.28
N ARG A 537 -51.38 -24.59 -19.96
CA ARG A 537 -52.40 -25.07 -18.96
C ARG A 537 -53.58 -24.18 -18.49
N HIS A 538 -54.80 -24.67 -18.36
CA HIS A 538 -55.92 -23.83 -17.91
C HIS A 538 -55.83 -23.46 -16.40
N PRO A 539 -56.38 -22.30 -15.98
CA PRO A 539 -56.50 -21.99 -14.55
C PRO A 539 -57.25 -23.10 -13.80
N GLY A 540 -56.67 -23.61 -12.71
CA GLY A 540 -57.22 -24.72 -11.91
C GLY A 540 -56.84 -26.14 -12.39
N GLU A 541 -56.05 -26.28 -13.46
CA GLU A 541 -55.56 -27.57 -13.93
C GLU A 541 -54.43 -28.12 -13.02
N ALA A 542 -54.62 -29.31 -12.46
CA ALA A 542 -53.65 -29.91 -11.53
C ALA A 542 -52.30 -30.24 -12.21
N ILE A 543 -51.19 -29.87 -11.55
CA ILE A 543 -49.83 -30.22 -12.01
C ILE A 543 -49.45 -31.57 -11.39
N ALA A 544 -49.29 -32.60 -12.23
CA ALA A 544 -48.90 -33.93 -11.78
C ALA A 544 -47.45 -33.93 -11.28
N MET A 545 -47.24 -34.23 -10.00
CA MET A 545 -45.94 -34.17 -9.30
C MET A 545 -44.90 -35.21 -9.76
N HIS A 546 -45.28 -36.18 -10.60
CA HIS A 546 -44.41 -37.26 -11.03
C HIS A 546 -44.49 -37.44 -12.55
N LYS A 547 -43.43 -37.11 -13.29
CA LYS A 547 -43.25 -37.64 -14.65
C LYS A 547 -42.88 -39.13 -14.54
N ARG A 548 -43.55 -40.01 -15.28
CA ARG A 548 -43.10 -41.42 -15.43
C ARG A 548 -41.74 -41.39 -16.14
N PRO A 549 -40.70 -42.06 -15.63
CA PRO A 549 -39.38 -42.02 -16.26
C PRO A 549 -39.44 -42.69 -17.64
N ALA A 550 -38.85 -42.05 -18.65
CA ALA A 550 -38.33 -42.77 -19.79
C ALA A 550 -37.15 -43.61 -19.27
N ARG A 551 -37.19 -44.92 -19.45
CA ARG A 551 -36.07 -45.80 -19.09
C ARG A 551 -34.90 -45.48 -20.02
N MET A 552 -33.94 -44.68 -19.57
CA MET A 552 -32.58 -44.72 -20.11
C MET A 552 -31.69 -45.35 -19.04
N THR A 553 -31.07 -46.46 -19.42
CA THR A 553 -30.07 -47.18 -18.65
C THR A 553 -28.72 -46.90 -19.28
N ASP A 554 -27.80 -46.29 -18.55
CA ASP A 554 -26.39 -46.29 -18.92
C ASP A 554 -25.76 -47.66 -18.62
N GLU A 555 -24.72 -48.02 -19.40
CA GLU A 555 -24.11 -49.36 -19.45
C GLU A 555 -23.44 -49.85 -18.15
N ASN A 556 -23.38 -49.04 -17.08
CA ASN A 556 -22.67 -49.39 -15.84
C ASN A 556 -23.55 -49.52 -14.57
N GLY A 557 -24.87 -49.62 -14.71
CA GLY A 557 -25.74 -50.18 -13.64
C GLY A 557 -25.71 -49.45 -12.28
N SER A 558 -25.29 -48.19 -12.23
CA SER A 558 -25.34 -47.35 -11.02
C SER A 558 -26.38 -46.24 -11.19
N PRO A 559 -27.24 -45.96 -10.18
CA PRO A 559 -28.22 -44.89 -10.28
C PRO A 559 -27.51 -43.53 -10.19
N GLU A 560 -27.57 -42.73 -11.25
CA GLU A 560 -27.24 -41.30 -11.19
C GLU A 560 -28.11 -40.60 -10.14
N SER A 561 -27.56 -39.58 -9.48
CA SER A 561 -28.29 -38.78 -8.49
C SER A 561 -29.39 -37.94 -9.14
N LEU A 562 -30.58 -38.54 -9.25
CA LEU A 562 -31.82 -38.04 -9.88
C LEU A 562 -32.58 -36.94 -9.09
N GLY A 563 -31.90 -36.14 -8.25
CA GLY A 563 -32.57 -35.20 -7.33
C GLY A 563 -33.32 -34.05 -8.03
N LEU A 564 -32.88 -33.69 -9.24
CA LEU A 564 -33.37 -32.53 -9.98
C LEU A 564 -34.45 -32.91 -11.02
N GLU A 565 -34.54 -34.14 -11.51
CA GLU A 565 -35.48 -34.51 -12.58
C GLU A 565 -36.91 -34.89 -12.12
N ARG A 566 -37.13 -34.96 -10.81
CA ARG A 566 -38.37 -35.52 -10.26
C ARG A 566 -39.56 -34.56 -10.31
N MET A 567 -39.30 -33.25 -10.25
CA MET A 567 -40.34 -32.23 -10.15
C MET A 567 -40.62 -31.59 -11.53
N PRO A 568 -41.89 -31.45 -11.97
CA PRO A 568 -42.20 -30.82 -13.25
C PRO A 568 -41.73 -29.36 -13.27
N ALA A 569 -41.30 -28.88 -14.45
CA ALA A 569 -40.67 -27.57 -14.61
C ALA A 569 -41.55 -26.41 -14.11
N GLU A 570 -42.88 -26.54 -14.22
CA GLU A 570 -43.87 -25.58 -13.72
C GLU A 570 -43.73 -25.30 -12.20
N MET A 571 -43.24 -26.26 -11.42
CA MET A 571 -43.07 -26.13 -9.96
C MET A 571 -41.85 -25.29 -9.57
N TYR A 572 -40.96 -24.99 -10.50
CA TYR A 572 -39.83 -24.07 -10.29
C TYR A 572 -40.22 -22.60 -10.50
N VAL A 573 -41.47 -22.35 -10.92
CA VAL A 573 -42.00 -21.02 -11.21
C VAL A 573 -42.75 -20.47 -9.99
N PRO A 574 -42.27 -19.38 -9.36
CA PRO A 574 -43.02 -18.68 -8.34
C PRO A 574 -44.23 -17.95 -8.96
N ASN A 575 -45.27 -17.70 -8.17
CA ASN A 575 -46.46 -16.94 -8.58
C ASN A 575 -47.16 -17.49 -9.84
N GLN A 576 -47.36 -18.81 -9.91
CA GLN A 576 -47.92 -19.49 -11.10
C GLN A 576 -49.22 -18.85 -11.63
N GLU A 577 -50.09 -18.36 -10.74
CA GLU A 577 -51.36 -17.69 -11.11
C GLU A 577 -51.14 -16.45 -11.97
N GLN A 578 -50.11 -15.66 -11.68
CA GLN A 578 -49.78 -14.44 -12.43
C GLN A 578 -49.41 -14.76 -13.88
N TRP A 579 -48.74 -15.89 -14.11
CA TRP A 579 -48.41 -16.36 -15.46
C TRP A 579 -49.64 -16.85 -16.22
N LEU A 580 -50.58 -17.50 -15.55
CA LEU A 580 -51.84 -17.94 -16.15
C LEU A 580 -52.68 -16.76 -16.66
N GLU A 581 -52.64 -15.63 -15.95
CA GLU A 581 -53.31 -14.40 -16.39
C GLU A 581 -52.76 -13.85 -17.71
N LEU A 582 -51.52 -14.15 -18.10
CA LEU A 582 -50.89 -13.67 -19.33
C LEU A 582 -51.37 -14.38 -20.60
N ARG A 583 -52.39 -15.22 -20.53
CA ARG A 583 -53.03 -15.76 -21.73
C ARG A 583 -53.85 -14.73 -22.48
N ALA A 584 -53.82 -14.82 -23.80
CA ALA A 584 -54.78 -14.16 -24.65
C ALA A 584 -56.11 -14.93 -24.59
N PRO A 585 -57.26 -14.23 -24.42
CA PRO A 585 -58.56 -14.88 -24.49
C PRO A 585 -58.77 -15.49 -25.88
N LYS A 586 -59.35 -16.69 -25.95
CA LYS A 586 -59.75 -17.31 -27.23
C LYS A 586 -60.72 -16.35 -27.92
N ARG A 587 -60.38 -15.89 -29.13
CA ARG A 587 -61.35 -15.19 -29.98
C ARG A 587 -62.41 -16.19 -30.42
N TYR A 588 -63.55 -16.20 -29.74
CA TYR A 588 -64.74 -16.80 -30.31
C TYR A 588 -65.16 -15.91 -31.48
N ASN A 589 -64.88 -16.36 -32.70
CA ASN A 589 -65.56 -15.82 -33.87
C ASN A 589 -67.02 -16.28 -33.74
N PHE A 590 -67.85 -15.46 -33.11
CA PHE A 590 -69.29 -15.57 -33.29
C PHE A 590 -69.57 -15.20 -34.75
N CYS A 591 -69.61 -16.21 -35.62
CA CYS A 591 -70.32 -16.08 -36.87
C CYS A 591 -71.80 -15.88 -36.50
N CYS A 592 -72.27 -14.63 -36.56
CA CYS A 592 -73.69 -14.38 -36.72
C CYS A 592 -74.08 -14.95 -38.09
N THR A 593 -74.62 -16.15 -38.12
CA THR A 593 -75.55 -16.56 -39.17
C THR A 593 -76.91 -15.96 -38.83
N GLU A 594 -77.50 -15.32 -39.83
CA GLU A 594 -78.79 -14.59 -39.83
C GLU A 594 -79.94 -15.32 -39.13
#